data_AF-A0A382DH12-F1
#
_entry.id   AF-A0A382DH12-F1
#
_cell.length_a   1.000
_cell.length_b   1.000
_cell.length_c   1.000
_cell.angle_alpha   90.00
_cell.angle_beta   90.00
_cell.angle_gamma   90.00
#
_symmetry.space_group_name_H-M   'P 1'
#
loop_
_entity.id
_entity.type
_entity.pdbx_description
1 polymer ?
#
loop_
_entity_poly.entity_id
_entity_poly.type
_entity_poly.pdbx_seq_one_letter_code
_entity_poly.pdbx_strand_id
1 'polypeptide(L)'
;MKISDVSIEVITREVPDTGLDSDLGRFSGPVEQGVLRIFTDEGIEGNCFLGEFRKGSTALYNPILAVLKPELLGMDVAKREWLWSRLGILSARKGLSMSAWAPVDIALW
;
A
#
# COMPACT_ATOMS: atom_id res chain seq x y z
N MET A 1 -1.96 0.24 22.06
CA MET A 1 -2.45 0.03 20.70
C MET A 1 -1.38 -0.60 19.81
N LYS A 2 -1.51 -1.89 19.54
CA LYS A 2 -0.61 -2.64 18.66
C LYS A 2 -1.33 -3.04 17.37
N ILE A 3 -0.58 -3.16 16.28
CA ILE A 3 -1.10 -3.64 15.01
C ILE A 3 -1.45 -5.13 15.14
N SER A 4 -2.70 -5.47 14.86
CA SER A 4 -3.25 -6.83 14.91
C SER A 4 -3.35 -7.48 13.54
N ASP A 5 -3.63 -6.70 12.49
CA ASP A 5 -3.67 -7.19 11.12
C ASP A 5 -3.33 -6.10 10.08
N VAL A 6 -2.93 -6.54 8.90
CA VAL A 6 -2.72 -5.70 7.71
C VAL A 6 -3.32 -6.44 6.52
N SER A 7 -4.26 -5.82 5.82
CA SER A 7 -4.93 -6.42 4.66
C SER A 7 -5.06 -5.43 3.52
N ILE A 8 -5.27 -5.96 2.32
CA ILE A 8 -5.53 -5.17 1.12
C ILE A 8 -6.83 -5.69 0.52
N GLU A 9 -7.82 -4.81 0.44
CA GLU A 9 -9.06 -5.06 -0.28
C GLU A 9 -8.90 -4.62 -1.73
N VAL A 10 -9.09 -5.54 -2.69
CA VAL A 10 -8.87 -5.26 -4.12
C VAL A 10 -10.20 -5.01 -4.81
N ILE A 11 -10.27 -3.89 -5.52
CA ILE A 11 -11.43 -3.44 -6.27
C ILE A 11 -11.02 -3.35 -7.74
N THR A 12 -11.72 -4.08 -8.60
CA THR A 12 -11.57 -3.96 -10.05
C THR A 12 -12.62 -3.01 -10.58
N ARG A 13 -12.19 -2.01 -11.36
CA ARG A 13 -13.10 -1.06 -12.03
C ARG A 13 -12.80 -0.99 -13.51
N GLU A 14 -13.84 -0.77 -14.30
CA GLU A 14 -13.70 -0.42 -15.71
C GLU A 14 -13.48 1.10 -15.85
N VAL A 15 -12.35 1.50 -16.40
CA VAL A 15 -12.09 2.90 -16.74
C VAL A 15 -12.62 3.16 -18.15
N PRO A 16 -13.60 4.05 -18.31
CA PRO A 16 -14.13 4.35 -19.63
C PRO A 16 -13.07 5.02 -20.48
N ASP A 17 -13.08 4.70 -21.76
CA ASP A 17 -12.25 5.35 -22.74
C ASP A 17 -12.71 6.80 -22.94
N THR A 18 -11.83 7.73 -22.59
CA THR A 18 -12.12 9.18 -22.70
C THR A 18 -11.75 9.75 -24.07
N GLY A 19 -11.19 8.92 -24.98
CA GLY A 19 -10.70 9.37 -26.29
C GLY A 19 -9.48 10.28 -26.20
N LEU A 20 -8.82 10.33 -25.05
CA LEU A 20 -7.60 11.11 -24.81
C LEU A 20 -6.38 10.22 -25.02
N ASP A 21 -5.56 10.59 -26.00
CA ASP A 21 -4.22 10.04 -26.17
C ASP A 21 -3.21 10.89 -25.41
N SER A 22 -2.25 10.23 -24.77
CA SER A 22 -1.05 10.87 -24.24
C SER A 22 0.18 10.29 -24.90
N ASP A 23 1.33 10.93 -24.71
CA ASP A 23 2.66 10.40 -25.10
C ASP A 23 2.95 9.03 -24.50
N LEU A 24 2.20 8.66 -23.45
CA LEU A 24 2.35 7.39 -22.79
C LEU A 24 1.34 6.35 -23.29
N GLY A 25 0.43 6.67 -24.22
CA GLY A 25 -0.61 5.80 -24.79
C GLY A 25 -2.04 6.06 -24.26
N ARG A 26 -3.01 5.32 -24.81
CA ARG A 26 -4.43 5.38 -24.45
C ARG A 26 -4.70 4.75 -23.08
N PHE A 27 -5.74 5.23 -22.40
CA PHE A 27 -6.11 4.81 -21.05
C PHE A 27 -7.57 4.41 -21.01
N SER A 28 -7.83 3.11 -20.88
CA SER A 28 -9.17 2.53 -20.79
C SER A 28 -9.06 1.08 -20.34
N GLY A 29 -10.18 0.53 -19.85
CA GLY A 29 -10.31 -0.88 -19.52
C GLY A 29 -10.16 -1.18 -18.02
N PRO A 30 -9.99 -2.46 -17.66
CA PRO A 30 -9.98 -2.89 -16.27
C PRO A 30 -8.74 -2.38 -15.54
N VAL A 31 -8.95 -1.80 -14.36
CA VAL A 31 -7.90 -1.37 -13.44
C VAL A 31 -8.22 -1.93 -12.05
N GLU A 32 -7.24 -2.62 -11.47
CA GLU A 32 -7.28 -3.00 -10.06
C GLU A 32 -6.74 -1.86 -9.19
N GLN A 33 -7.52 -1.46 -8.20
CA GLN A 33 -7.10 -0.57 -7.12
C GLN A 33 -7.24 -1.29 -5.78
N GLY A 34 -6.50 -0.84 -4.77
CA GLY A 34 -6.51 -1.45 -3.44
C GLY A 34 -6.94 -0.46 -2.39
N VAL A 35 -7.50 -0.96 -1.29
CA VAL A 35 -7.60 -0.24 -0.02
C VAL A 35 -6.73 -1.00 0.98
N LEU A 36 -5.62 -0.38 1.39
CA LEU A 36 -4.80 -0.87 2.49
C LEU A 36 -5.52 -0.56 3.80
N ARG A 37 -5.63 -1.58 4.65
CA ARG A 37 -6.30 -1.51 5.96
C ARG A 37 -5.33 -2.05 7.01
N ILE A 38 -5.03 -1.24 8.02
CA ILE A 38 -4.20 -1.62 9.17
C ILE A 38 -5.08 -1.60 10.42
N PHE A 39 -5.25 -2.76 11.05
CA PHE A 39 -6.09 -2.92 12.23
C PHE A 39 -5.23 -2.95 13.49
N THR A 40 -5.77 -2.42 14.58
CA THR A 40 -5.16 -2.51 15.91
C THR A 40 -5.91 -3.48 16.81
N ASP A 41 -5.26 -3.93 17.88
CA ASP A 41 -5.87 -4.74 18.95
C ASP A 41 -7.01 -4.03 19.71
N GLU A 42 -7.08 -2.70 19.62
CA GLU A 42 -8.14 -1.88 20.22
C GLU A 42 -9.31 -1.57 19.25
N GLY A 43 -9.32 -2.16 18.05
CA GLY A 43 -10.39 -1.97 17.06
C GLY A 43 -10.32 -0.68 16.23
N ILE A 44 -9.20 0.05 16.27
CA ILE A 44 -8.93 1.21 15.42
C ILE A 44 -8.38 0.73 14.06
N GLU A 45 -8.78 1.42 12.99
CA GLU A 45 -8.42 1.09 11.62
C GLU A 45 -7.81 2.32 10.92
N GLY A 46 -6.59 2.17 10.41
CA GLY A 46 -5.95 3.14 9.54
C GLY A 46 -6.00 2.67 8.08
N ASN A 47 -6.15 3.62 7.14
CA ASN A 47 -6.51 3.32 5.76
C ASN A 47 -5.71 4.13 4.74
N CYS A 48 -5.41 3.53 3.59
CA CYS A 48 -4.85 4.23 2.45
C CYS A 48 -5.26 3.59 1.11
N PHE A 49 -5.55 4.40 0.10
CA PHE A 49 -5.75 3.89 -1.26
C PHE A 49 -4.43 3.47 -1.88
N LEU A 50 -4.45 2.34 -2.57
CA LEU A 50 -3.36 1.81 -3.36
C LEU A 50 -3.71 1.94 -4.84
N GLY A 51 -2.68 2.26 -5.61
CA GLY A 51 -2.71 2.13 -7.05
C GLY A 51 -2.90 3.46 -7.75
N GLU A 52 -2.03 3.68 -8.72
CA GLU A 52 -2.10 4.83 -9.60
C GLU A 52 -3.23 4.63 -10.59
N PHE A 53 -3.77 5.72 -11.12
CA PHE A 53 -4.88 5.69 -12.08
C PHE A 53 -4.62 4.82 -13.31
N ARG A 54 -3.34 4.54 -13.61
CA ARG A 54 -2.91 3.83 -14.82
C ARG A 54 -2.39 2.42 -14.59
N LYS A 55 -1.42 2.25 -13.69
CA LYS A 55 -0.76 0.96 -13.45
C LYS A 55 -1.52 0.09 -12.45
N GLY A 56 -2.60 0.62 -11.86
CA GLY A 56 -3.30 -0.03 -10.77
C GLY A 56 -2.42 -0.20 -9.55
N SER A 57 -2.82 -1.11 -8.67
CA SER A 57 -2.14 -1.38 -7.39
C SER A 57 -1.42 -2.72 -7.30
N THR A 58 -1.54 -3.60 -8.30
CA THR A 58 -1.05 -4.99 -8.22
C THR A 58 0.42 -5.10 -7.84
N ALA A 59 1.28 -4.20 -8.35
CA ALA A 59 2.71 -4.17 -8.03
C ALA A 59 3.01 -3.82 -6.56
N LEU A 60 2.06 -3.21 -5.83
CA LEU A 60 2.23 -2.80 -4.43
C LEU A 60 1.87 -3.90 -3.43
N TYR A 61 1.04 -4.88 -3.84
CA TYR A 61 0.48 -5.86 -2.92
C TYR A 61 1.55 -6.73 -2.26
N ASN A 62 2.41 -7.36 -3.06
CA ASN A 62 3.41 -8.28 -2.53
C ASN A 62 4.46 -7.59 -1.66
N PRO A 63 5.04 -6.44 -2.03
CA PRO A 63 5.92 -5.70 -1.14
C PRO A 63 5.27 -5.34 0.21
N ILE A 64 3.98 -4.95 0.22
CA ILE A 64 3.29 -4.63 1.47
C ILE A 64 3.04 -5.89 2.30
N LEU A 65 2.44 -6.93 1.71
CA LEU A 65 2.01 -8.13 2.45
C LEU A 65 3.14 -9.07 2.84
N ALA A 66 4.17 -9.20 2.00
CA ALA A 66 5.27 -10.13 2.24
C ALA A 66 6.47 -9.50 2.97
N VAL A 67 6.64 -8.17 2.90
CA VAL A 67 7.78 -7.48 3.52
C VAL A 67 7.35 -6.59 4.67
N LEU A 68 6.38 -5.70 4.49
CA LEU A 68 6.00 -4.74 5.53
C LEU A 68 5.10 -5.34 6.61
N LYS A 69 4.08 -6.14 6.24
CA LYS A 69 3.17 -6.76 7.21
C LYS A 69 3.92 -7.53 8.32
N PRO A 70 4.94 -8.37 8.04
CA PRO A 70 5.71 -9.02 9.10
C PRO A 70 6.44 -8.08 10.06
N GLU A 71 6.88 -6.90 9.60
CA GLU A 71 7.52 -5.88 10.44
C GLU A 71 6.53 -5.11 11.30
N LEU A 72 5.26 -5.02 10.84
CA LEU A 72 4.19 -4.26 11.48
C LEU A 72 3.43 -5.06 12.54
N LEU A 73 3.18 -6.35 12.31
CA LEU A 73 2.36 -7.16 13.23
C LEU A 73 2.95 -7.14 14.66
N GLY A 74 2.12 -6.76 15.63
CA GLY A 74 2.51 -6.61 17.04
C GLY A 74 3.31 -5.34 17.36
N MET A 75 3.66 -4.52 16.37
CA MET A 75 4.29 -3.22 16.57
C MET A 75 3.30 -2.27 17.26
N ASP A 76 3.81 -1.50 18.22
CA ASP A 76 3.07 -0.38 18.81
C ASP A 76 2.97 0.77 17.79
N VAL A 77 1.76 1.25 17.52
CA VAL A 77 1.51 2.30 16.51
C VAL A 77 2.25 3.59 16.83
N ALA A 78 2.51 3.90 18.11
CA ALA A 78 3.30 5.06 18.52
C ALA A 78 4.76 4.99 18.05
N LYS A 79 5.24 3.82 17.64
CA LYS A 79 6.59 3.59 17.09
C LYS A 79 6.64 3.67 15.56
N ARG A 80 5.66 4.25 14.88
CA ARG A 80 5.66 4.41 13.41
C ARG A 80 6.96 4.99 12.83
N GLU A 81 7.63 5.90 13.53
CA GLU A 81 8.95 6.45 13.13
C GLU A 81 10.08 5.39 13.13
N TRP A 82 9.97 4.33 13.91
CA TRP A 82 10.92 3.22 13.84
C TRP A 82 10.87 2.54 12.46
N LEU A 83 9.70 2.46 11.83
CA LEU A 83 9.57 1.89 10.48
C LEU A 83 10.35 2.70 9.44
N TRP A 84 10.37 4.03 9.57
CA TRP A 84 11.22 4.91 8.76
C TRP A 84 12.70 4.53 8.87
N SER A 85 13.17 4.23 10.08
CA SER A 85 14.56 3.79 10.29
C SER A 85 14.89 2.44 9.63
N ARG A 86 13.87 1.59 9.36
CA ARG A 86 14.04 0.28 8.71
C ARG A 86 14.15 0.38 7.19
N LEU A 87 13.68 1.48 6.59
CA LEU A 87 13.51 1.63 5.15
C LEU A 87 14.79 1.33 4.35
N GLY A 88 15.95 1.84 4.81
CA GLY A 88 17.23 1.59 4.13
C GLY A 88 17.60 0.11 4.06
N ILE A 89 17.38 -0.64 5.15
CA ILE A 89 17.65 -2.08 5.21
C ILE A 89 16.64 -2.87 4.36
N LEU A 90 15.36 -2.50 4.42
CA LEU A 90 14.30 -3.18 3.67
C LEU A 90 14.43 -2.93 2.17
N SER A 91 14.80 -1.72 1.77
CA SER A 91 15.08 -1.40 0.36
C SER A 91 16.28 -2.19 -0.16
N ALA A 92 17.40 -2.18 0.57
CA ALA A 92 18.63 -2.88 0.16
C ALA A 92 18.50 -4.42 0.14
N ARG A 93 17.76 -5.03 1.09
CA ARG A 93 17.72 -6.50 1.26
C ARG A 93 16.47 -7.16 0.70
N LYS A 94 15.37 -6.41 0.58
CA LYS A 94 14.06 -6.94 0.20
C LYS A 94 13.48 -6.23 -1.02
N GLY A 95 14.20 -5.26 -1.60
CA GLY A 95 13.74 -4.52 -2.78
C GLY A 95 12.51 -3.66 -2.51
N LEU A 96 12.28 -3.26 -1.25
CA LEU A 96 11.14 -2.42 -0.90
C LEU A 96 11.25 -1.06 -1.59
N SER A 97 10.19 -0.69 -2.32
CA SER A 97 10.09 0.60 -2.99
C SER A 97 9.40 1.65 -2.12
N MET A 98 9.70 2.92 -2.36
CA MET A 98 9.01 4.04 -1.71
C MET A 98 7.50 4.02 -1.99
N SER A 99 7.09 3.62 -3.19
CA SER A 99 5.67 3.53 -3.58
C SER A 99 4.89 2.49 -2.76
N ALA A 100 5.54 1.41 -2.32
CA ALA A 100 4.92 0.41 -1.44
C ALA A 100 4.94 0.85 0.03
N TRP A 101 5.96 1.61 0.44
CA TRP A 101 6.12 2.10 1.81
C TRP A 101 5.16 3.27 2.13
N ALA A 102 5.03 4.25 1.23
CA ALA A 102 4.24 5.46 1.44
C ALA A 102 2.78 5.23 1.91
N PRO A 103 2.00 4.31 1.30
CA PRO A 103 0.63 4.08 1.76
C PRO A 103 0.57 3.44 3.15
N VAL A 104 1.58 2.65 3.54
CA VAL A 104 1.69 2.10 4.90
C VAL A 104 1.93 3.21 5.91
N ASP A 105 2.81 4.17 5.60
CA ASP A 105 3.03 5.34 6.47
C ASP A 105 1.73 6.13 6.66
N ILE A 106 1.02 6.45 5.57
CA ILE A 106 -0.28 7.15 5.64
C ILE A 106 -1.28 6.39 6.51
N ALA A 107 -1.38 5.07 6.37
CA ALA A 107 -2.31 4.27 7.16
C ALA A 107 -1.91 4.14 8.65
N LEU A 108 -0.69 4.54 9.04
CA LEU A 108 -0.24 4.57 10.44
C LEU A 108 -0.44 5.93 11.12
N TRP A 109 -0.82 6.96 10.36
CA TRP A 109 -1.13 8.32 10.83
C TRP A 109 -2.62 8.51 11.08
#